data_AF-A0A3S9CQX2-F1
#
_entry.id   AF-A0A3S9CQX2-F1
#
_cell.length_a   1.000
_cell.length_b   1.000
_cell.length_c   1.000
_cell.angle_alpha   90.00
_cell.angle_beta   90.00
_cell.angle_gamma   90.00
#
_symmetry.space_group_name_H-M   'P 1'
#
loop_
_entity.id
_entity.type
_entity.pdbx_description
1 polymer ?
#
loop_
_entity_poly.entity_id
_entity_poly.type
_entity_poly.pdbx_seq_one_letter_code
_entity_poly.pdbx_strand_id
1 'polypeptide(L)'
;MRWLKRQFIDASLAQLLYDQASLVKWFGREVPGIALGHTLPFFAEIADTVLARLVAAGVTIIPLEKAVADPAYDEVGSTASSKFLVLQQKLADAAGTRIPVLSPDIKGLHRRIVEMAGDRRD
;
A
#
# COMPACT_ATOMS: atom_id res chain seq x y z
N MET A 1 -18.79 12.29 -7.90
CA MET A 1 -17.34 12.18 -7.60
C MET A 1 -16.98 12.26 -6.11
N ARG A 2 -17.63 13.12 -5.29
CA ARG A 2 -17.26 13.34 -3.86
C ARG A 2 -17.18 12.07 -3.00
N TRP A 3 -18.14 11.15 -3.16
CA TRP A 3 -18.14 9.87 -2.44
C TRP A 3 -16.90 9.03 -2.79
N LEU A 4 -16.58 8.88 -4.08
CA LEU A 4 -15.45 8.08 -4.56
C LEU A 4 -14.11 8.61 -4.04
N LYS A 5 -13.90 9.92 -4.11
CA LYS A 5 -12.69 10.57 -3.57
C LYS A 5 -12.50 10.25 -2.09
N ARG A 6 -13.56 10.42 -1.28
CA ARG A 6 -13.52 10.12 0.17
C ARG A 6 -13.19 8.65 0.42
N GLN A 7 -13.90 7.73 -0.24
CA GLN A 7 -13.67 6.30 -0.07
C GLN A 7 -12.25 5.89 -0.49
N PHE A 8 -11.72 6.45 -1.57
CA PHE A 8 -10.35 6.21 -1.98
C PHE A 8 -9.34 6.68 -0.92
N ILE A 9 -9.51 7.89 -0.39
CA ILE A 9 -8.61 8.44 0.64
C ILE A 9 -8.65 7.58 1.91
N ASP A 10 -9.85 7.26 2.40
CA ASP A 10 -10.02 6.46 3.61
C ASP A 10 -9.47 5.03 3.42
N ALA A 11 -9.71 4.42 2.25
CA ALA A 11 -9.17 3.11 1.93
C ALA A 11 -7.64 3.11 1.79
N SER A 12 -7.06 4.17 1.21
CA SER A 12 -5.60 4.31 1.07
C SER A 12 -4.93 4.40 2.44
N LEU A 13 -5.51 5.15 3.38
CA LEU A 13 -5.00 5.24 4.74
C LEU A 13 -5.14 3.90 5.48
N ALA A 14 -6.30 3.24 5.39
CA ALA A 14 -6.51 1.93 6.02
C ALA A 14 -5.55 0.87 5.47
N GLN A 15 -5.29 0.88 4.16
CA GLN A 15 -4.31 -0.01 3.54
C GLN A 15 -2.89 0.30 4.03
N LEU A 16 -2.48 1.57 4.07
CA LEU A 16 -1.16 1.96 4.53
C LEU A 16 -0.90 1.53 5.98
N LEU A 17 -1.87 1.74 6.88
CA LEU A 17 -1.75 1.34 8.29
C LEU A 17 -1.63 -0.18 8.44
N TYR A 18 -2.40 -0.93 7.65
CA TYR A 18 -2.31 -2.38 7.61
C TYR A 18 -0.96 -2.87 7.10
N ASP A 19 -0.48 -2.29 5.99
CA ASP A 19 0.81 -2.64 5.41
C ASP A 19 1.93 -2.35 6.40
N GLN A 20 1.94 -1.17 7.04
CA GLN A 20 2.91 -0.84 8.08
C GLN A 20 2.88 -1.82 9.26
N ALA A 21 1.68 -2.14 9.77
CA ALA A 21 1.54 -3.09 10.89
C ALA A 21 2.05 -4.50 10.51
N SER A 22 1.73 -4.96 9.29
CA SER A 22 2.21 -6.26 8.79
C SER A 22 3.72 -6.28 8.57
N LEU A 23 4.30 -5.17 8.13
CA LEU A 23 5.72 -4.98 7.91
C LEU A 23 6.47 -4.96 9.25
N VAL A 24 5.97 -4.24 10.26
CA VAL A 24 6.55 -4.25 11.62
C VAL A 24 6.51 -5.65 12.22
N LYS A 25 5.39 -6.37 12.05
CA LYS A 25 5.26 -7.75 12.51
C LYS A 25 6.27 -8.70 11.84
N TRP A 26 6.58 -8.47 10.56
CA TRP A 26 7.52 -9.30 9.81
C TRP A 26 8.98 -9.02 10.21
N PHE A 27 9.39 -7.75 10.24
CA PHE A 27 10.79 -7.36 10.49
C PHE A 27 11.12 -7.16 11.98
N GLY A 28 10.11 -7.14 12.86
CA GLY A 28 10.28 -6.84 14.29
C GLY A 28 10.63 -5.38 14.59
N ARG A 29 10.61 -4.50 13.58
CA ARG A 29 10.89 -3.06 13.66
C ARG A 29 10.17 -2.32 12.54
N GLU A 30 10.14 -0.99 12.64
CA GLU A 30 9.72 -0.16 11.51
C GLU A 30 10.75 -0.24 10.38
N VAL A 31 10.25 -0.41 9.16
CA VAL A 31 10.98 -0.28 7.91
C VAL A 31 10.28 0.81 7.09
N PRO A 32 10.99 1.75 6.45
CA PRO A 32 10.37 2.72 5.57
C PRO A 32 9.62 2.04 4.43
N GLY A 33 8.35 2.40 4.21
CA GLY A 33 7.60 1.98 3.04
C GLY A 33 7.82 2.95 1.86
N ILE A 34 7.91 2.42 0.64
CA ILE A 34 7.92 3.22 -0.60
C ILE A 34 6.56 3.10 -1.26
N ALA A 35 5.84 4.22 -1.36
CA ALA A 35 4.59 4.31 -2.09
C ALA A 35 4.83 4.83 -3.51
N LEU A 36 4.22 4.17 -4.50
CA LEU A 36 4.25 4.59 -5.90
C LEU A 36 2.96 5.32 -6.26
N GLY A 37 3.05 6.62 -6.51
CA GLY A 37 1.94 7.44 -6.98
C GLY A 37 1.71 7.27 -8.48
N HIS A 38 0.52 6.82 -8.88
CA HIS A 38 0.12 6.82 -10.28
C HIS A 38 -0.56 8.15 -10.61
N THR A 39 0.06 8.94 -11.48
CA THR A 39 -0.39 10.30 -11.85
C THR A 39 -1.54 10.26 -12.86
N LEU A 40 -2.69 9.79 -12.40
CA LEU A 40 -3.95 9.84 -13.16
C LEU A 40 -4.69 11.15 -12.86
N PRO A 41 -5.59 11.63 -13.75
CA PRO A 41 -6.40 12.84 -13.50
C PRO A 41 -7.12 12.81 -12.15
N PHE A 42 -7.63 11.65 -11.75
CA PHE A 42 -8.24 11.44 -10.44
C PHE A 42 -7.27 11.73 -9.28
N PHE A 43 -6.01 11.31 -9.37
CA PHE A 43 -5.02 11.53 -8.32
C PHE A 43 -4.64 13.01 -8.20
N ALA A 44 -4.49 13.71 -9.34
CA ALA A 44 -4.25 15.16 -9.33
C ALA A 44 -5.33 15.93 -8.56
N GLU A 45 -6.58 15.45 -8.58
CA GLU A 45 -7.68 16.08 -7.84
C GLU A 45 -7.69 15.78 -6.33
N ILE A 46 -6.90 14.82 -5.84
CA ILE A 46 -6.93 14.38 -4.43
C ILE A 46 -5.55 14.37 -3.75
N ALA A 47 -4.47 14.62 -4.49
CA ALA A 47 -3.09 14.46 -4.00
C ALA A 47 -2.84 15.18 -2.67
N ASP A 48 -3.18 16.48 -2.61
CA ASP A 48 -3.01 17.28 -1.39
C ASP A 48 -3.80 16.71 -0.21
N THR A 49 -5.03 16.25 -0.47
CA THR A 49 -5.89 15.70 0.60
C THR A 49 -5.36 14.35 1.09
N VAL A 50 -4.89 13.50 0.19
CA VAL A 50 -4.25 12.22 0.56
C VAL A 50 -3.02 12.50 1.41
N LEU A 51 -2.09 13.33 0.94
CA LEU A 51 -0.86 13.64 1.65
C LEU A 51 -1.12 14.27 3.03
N ALA A 52 -2.05 15.22 3.12
CA ALA A 52 -2.44 15.83 4.39
C ALA A 52 -3.01 14.79 5.37
N ARG A 53 -3.82 13.84 4.89
CA ARG A 53 -4.38 12.76 5.73
C ARG A 53 -3.30 11.79 6.20
N LEU A 54 -2.31 11.49 5.37
CA LEU A 54 -1.17 10.65 5.76
C LEU A 54 -0.35 11.33 6.86
N VAL A 55 0.02 12.60 6.67
CA VAL A 55 0.77 13.37 7.68
C VAL A 55 -0.02 13.48 8.99
N ALA A 56 -1.31 13.76 8.93
CA ALA A 56 -2.18 13.80 10.11
C ALA A 56 -2.29 12.45 10.84
N ALA A 57 -2.05 11.34 10.14
CA ALA A 57 -1.98 9.99 10.72
C ALA A 57 -0.59 9.62 11.27
N GLY A 58 0.37 10.55 11.27
CA GLY A 58 1.72 10.36 11.80
C GLY A 58 2.75 9.89 10.78
N VAL A 59 2.42 9.86 9.48
CA VAL A 59 3.37 9.49 8.43
C VAL A 59 4.48 10.54 8.32
N THR A 60 5.72 10.10 8.45
CA THR A 60 6.90 10.91 8.18
C THR A 60 7.37 10.66 6.76
N ILE A 61 7.34 11.71 5.91
CA ILE A 61 7.86 11.63 4.54
C ILE A 61 9.37 11.87 4.58
N ILE A 62 10.13 10.94 4.02
CA ILE A 62 11.60 11.01 3.93
C ILE A 62 12.07 10.96 2.47
N PRO A 63 13.29 11.43 2.17
CA PRO A 63 13.89 11.25 0.84
C PRO A 63 13.99 9.77 0.46
N LEU A 64 13.83 9.48 -0.82
CA LEU A 64 13.88 8.12 -1.34
C LEU A 64 15.23 7.44 -1.05
N GLU A 65 16.32 8.19 -1.17
CA GLU A 65 17.69 7.72 -0.93
C GLU A 65 17.86 7.21 0.51
N LYS A 66 17.17 7.85 1.47
CA LYS A 66 17.14 7.42 2.87
C LYS A 66 16.31 6.15 3.05
N ALA A 67 15.19 6.02 2.34
CA ALA A 67 14.34 4.84 2.43
C ALA A 67 15.02 3.58 1.88
N VAL A 68 15.65 3.68 0.70
CA VAL A 68 16.31 2.53 0.05
C VAL A 68 17.61 2.10 0.74
N ALA A 69 18.19 2.95 1.59
CA ALA A 69 19.35 2.60 2.40
C ALA A 69 19.04 1.64 3.56
N ASP A 70 17.76 1.32 3.80
CA ASP A 70 17.37 0.34 4.80
C ASP A 70 17.69 -1.09 4.32
N PRO A 71 18.41 -1.92 5.11
CA PRO A 71 18.81 -3.28 4.71
C PRO A 71 17.66 -4.22 4.30
N ALA A 72 16.43 -3.94 4.73
CA ALA A 72 15.26 -4.73 4.31
C ALA A 72 15.06 -4.72 2.77
N TYR A 73 15.51 -3.66 2.09
CA TYR A 73 15.41 -3.58 0.63
C TYR A 73 16.38 -4.50 -0.10
N ASP A 74 17.53 -4.83 0.49
CA ASP A 74 18.48 -5.81 -0.07
C ASP A 74 17.89 -7.23 -0.04
N GLU A 75 17.22 -7.59 1.05
CA GLU A 75 16.55 -8.89 1.21
C GLU A 75 15.48 -9.09 0.11
N VAL A 76 14.66 -8.07 -0.15
CA VAL A 76 13.56 -8.16 -1.14
C VAL A 76 14.05 -8.08 -2.59
N GLY A 77 15.12 -7.34 -2.85
CA GLY A 77 15.71 -7.22 -4.19
C GLY A 77 16.09 -8.58 -4.79
N SER A 78 16.45 -9.55 -3.93
CA SER A 78 16.85 -10.90 -4.33
C SER A 78 15.70 -11.89 -4.52
N THR A 79 14.48 -11.53 -4.12
CA THR A 79 13.31 -12.41 -4.23
C THR A 79 12.58 -12.12 -5.54
N ALA A 80 12.24 -13.11 -6.36
CA ALA A 80 11.39 -12.91 -7.54
C ALA A 80 9.92 -13.21 -7.19
N SER A 81 8.96 -12.47 -7.77
CA SER A 81 7.54 -12.81 -7.66
C SER A 81 6.81 -12.49 -8.94
N SER A 82 5.90 -13.37 -9.36
CA SER A 82 4.97 -13.14 -10.46
C SER A 82 3.74 -12.31 -10.03
N LYS A 83 3.63 -12.01 -8.73
CA LYS A 83 2.52 -11.24 -8.15
C LYS A 83 2.98 -9.81 -7.84
N PHE A 84 2.05 -8.86 -7.94
CA PHE A 84 2.28 -7.50 -7.50
C PHE A 84 2.11 -7.42 -5.97
N LEU A 85 3.21 -7.56 -5.23
CA LEU A 85 3.25 -7.60 -3.77
C LEU A 85 4.19 -6.53 -3.23
N VAL A 86 3.85 -5.99 -2.06
CA VAL A 86 4.78 -5.15 -1.28
C VAL A 86 5.84 -6.02 -0.59
N LEU A 87 6.90 -5.36 -0.10
CA LEU A 87 8.11 -5.93 0.50
C LEU A 87 7.87 -7.16 1.39
N GLN A 88 7.17 -7.00 2.50
CA GLN A 88 6.89 -8.04 3.48
C GLN A 88 5.99 -9.16 2.94
N GLN A 89 5.04 -8.84 2.06
CA GLN A 89 4.15 -9.84 1.46
C GLN A 89 4.93 -10.75 0.50
N LYS A 90 5.89 -10.18 -0.22
CA LYS A 90 6.78 -10.90 -1.14
C LYS A 90 7.70 -11.86 -0.40
N LEU A 91 8.31 -11.42 0.71
CA LEU A 91 9.12 -12.30 1.57
C LEU A 91 8.28 -13.39 2.23
N ALA A 92 7.08 -13.06 2.70
CA ALA A 92 6.17 -14.03 3.28
C ALA A 92 5.82 -15.15 2.29
N ASP A 93 5.48 -14.79 1.04
CA ASP A 93 5.16 -15.74 -0.04
C ASP A 93 6.36 -16.66 -0.33
N ALA A 94 7.58 -16.10 -0.42
CA ALA A 94 8.80 -16.87 -0.62
C ALA A 94 9.12 -17.83 0.55
N ALA A 95 8.76 -17.45 1.78
CA ALA A 95 8.89 -18.28 2.97
C ALA A 95 7.76 -19.32 3.14
N GLY A 96 6.85 -19.45 2.17
CA GLY A 96 5.71 -20.38 2.25
C GLY A 96 4.63 -19.94 3.23
N THR A 97 4.65 -18.69 3.68
CA THR A 97 3.63 -18.07 4.53
C THR A 97 2.79 -17.07 3.74
N ARG A 98 1.68 -16.57 4.30
CA ARG A 98 0.81 -15.63 3.60
C ARG A 98 0.42 -14.44 4.46
N ILE A 99 0.80 -13.25 4.00
CA ILE A 99 0.22 -11.99 4.43
C ILE A 99 -0.85 -11.60 3.39
N PRO A 100 -2.13 -11.40 3.78
CA PRO A 100 -3.15 -10.90 2.87
C PRO A 100 -2.75 -9.59 2.20
N VAL A 101 -3.06 -9.45 0.90
CA VAL A 101 -2.69 -8.25 0.12
C VAL A 101 -3.51 -7.03 0.53
N LEU A 102 -4.79 -7.24 0.86
CA LEU A 102 -5.73 -6.18 1.20
C LEU A 102 -5.97 -6.16 2.71
N SER A 103 -6.02 -4.95 3.26
CA SER A 103 -6.52 -4.73 4.61
C SER A 103 -7.92 -5.35 4.77
N PRO A 104 -8.18 -6.07 5.88
CA PRO A 104 -9.52 -6.56 6.20
C PRO A 104 -10.58 -5.45 6.16
N ASP A 105 -10.21 -4.24 6.57
CA ASP A 105 -11.11 -3.08 6.70
C ASP A 105 -11.62 -2.57 5.34
N ILE A 106 -10.85 -2.80 4.26
CA ILE A 106 -11.20 -2.34 2.92
C ILE A 106 -11.74 -3.47 2.04
N LYS A 107 -11.71 -4.72 2.49
CA LYS A 107 -12.07 -5.90 1.68
C LYS A 107 -13.50 -5.83 1.13
N GLY A 108 -14.44 -5.32 1.93
CA GLY A 108 -15.83 -5.11 1.51
C GLY A 108 -15.96 -4.03 0.44
N LEU A 109 -15.27 -2.90 0.62
CA LEU A 109 -15.23 -1.81 -0.34
C LEU A 109 -14.59 -2.25 -1.67
N HIS A 110 -13.46 -2.94 -1.60
CA HIS A 110 -12.78 -3.48 -2.79
C HIS A 110 -13.70 -4.38 -3.59
N ARG A 111 -14.39 -5.33 -2.93
CA ARG A 111 -15.35 -6.23 -3.60
C ARG A 111 -16.43 -5.44 -4.35
N ARG A 112 -17.04 -4.45 -3.69
CA ARG A 112 -18.05 -3.59 -4.30
C ARG A 112 -17.51 -2.83 -5.51
N ILE A 113 -16.28 -2.31 -5.44
CA ILE A 113 -15.65 -1.61 -6.57
C ILE A 113 -15.41 -2.55 -7.75
N VAL A 114 -14.93 -3.77 -7.50
CA VAL A 114 -14.74 -4.79 -8.53
C VAL A 114 -16.07 -5.18 -9.18
N GLU A 115 -17.12 -5.39 -8.39
CA GLU A 115 -18.48 -5.65 -8.90
C GLU A 115 -18.99 -4.49 -9.78
N MET A 116 -18.75 -3.24 -9.37
CA MET A 116 -19.11 -2.05 -10.15
C MET A 116 -18.31 -1.89 -11.45
N ALA A 117 -17.06 -2.34 -11.48
CA ALA A 117 -16.24 -2.29 -12.68
C ALA A 117 -16.79 -3.23 -13.77
N GLY A 118 -17.46 -4.33 -13.38
CA GLY A 118 -17.90 -5.40 -14.28
C GLY A 118 -16.75 -6.29 -14.75
N ASP A 119 -17.06 -7.36 -15.47
CA ASP A 119 -16.07 -8.22 -16.14
C ASP A 119 -15.50 -7.47 -17.36
N ARG A 120 -14.78 -6.37 -17.13
CA ARG A 120 -14.05 -5.64 -18.18
C ARG A 120 -12.79 -6.42 -18.52
N ARG A 121 -13.00 -7.52 -19.24
CA ARG A 121 -11.99 -8.10 -20.11
C ARG A 121 -12.05 -7.32 -21.41
N ASP A 122 -11.29 -6.23 -21.45
CA ASP A 122 -10.88 -5.61 -22.70
C ASP A 122 -9.63 -6.35 -23.19
#